data_AF-A0A7S1H555-F1
#
_entry.id   AF-A0A7S1H555-F1
#
_cell.length_a   1.000
_cell.length_b   1.000
_cell.length_c   1.000
_cell.angle_alpha   90.00
_cell.angle_beta   90.00
_cell.angle_gamma   90.00
#
_symmetry.space_group_name_H-M   'P 1'
#
loop_
_entity.id
_entity.type
_entity.pdbx_description
1 polymer ?
#
loop_
_entity_poly.entity_id
_entity_poly.type
_entity_poly.pdbx_seq_one_letter_code
_entity_poly.pdbx_strand_id
1 'polypeptide(L)'
;SSLAQAIYEGGPVPEEGKGDIAYGTAGFRARADTLRCVMYRVGCLAALRSFTQANQNIGVVVTASHNPEADNGVKIVDPSGGMLEASWEAHATKMANARTPSDVDAVLSAIFKGSDGGVPSVPGLASAKVVVGMDTRGSSPELCGLVKGGVAACGATCLDLGLSTTPQVHWAVMQLNKGLPHTHGDYHKHLAAAMSDLLGPERYAALPPLTVDCANGVGAQSMRGLQGALP
;
A
#
# COMPACT_ATOMS: atom_id res chain seq x y z
N SER A 1 1.66 -26.64 1.64
CA SER A 1 2.50 -25.96 2.66
C SER A 1 1.59 -25.21 3.62
N SER A 2 2.03 -25.01 4.87
CA SER A 2 1.31 -24.10 5.78
C SER A 2 1.38 -22.66 5.26
N LEU A 3 0.48 -21.79 5.69
CA LEU A 3 0.53 -20.37 5.33
C LEU A 3 1.82 -19.71 5.82
N ALA A 4 2.29 -20.04 7.02
CA ALA A 4 3.58 -19.54 7.52
C ALA A 4 4.75 -19.97 6.65
N GLN A 5 4.77 -21.21 6.20
CA GLN A 5 5.81 -21.71 5.32
C GLN A 5 5.77 -21.01 3.96
N ALA A 6 4.58 -20.84 3.37
CA ALA A 6 4.42 -20.13 2.11
C ALA A 6 4.88 -18.66 2.19
N ILE A 7 4.55 -17.98 3.30
CA ILE A 7 5.04 -16.62 3.56
C ILE A 7 6.55 -16.66 3.80
N TYR A 8 7.08 -17.58 4.61
CA TYR A 8 8.51 -17.65 4.93
C TYR A 8 9.41 -17.94 3.73
N GLU A 9 9.13 -19.01 3.00
CA GLU A 9 10.00 -19.52 1.93
C GLU A 9 9.77 -18.85 0.57
N GLY A 10 8.62 -18.19 0.36
CA GLY A 10 8.25 -17.62 -0.94
C GLY A 10 8.92 -16.29 -1.29
N GLY A 11 9.65 -15.67 -0.37
CA GLY A 11 10.25 -14.35 -0.56
C GLY A 11 11.66 -14.23 0.02
N PRO A 12 12.29 -13.04 -0.11
CA PRO A 12 13.59 -12.78 0.47
C PRO A 12 13.58 -12.96 1.99
N VAL A 13 14.70 -13.42 2.55
CA VAL A 13 14.93 -13.45 3.99
C VAL A 13 15.51 -12.12 4.49
N PRO A 14 15.36 -11.77 5.77
CA PRO A 14 16.03 -10.60 6.35
C PRO A 14 17.55 -10.70 6.17
N GLU A 15 18.21 -9.57 5.88
CA GLU A 15 19.67 -9.55 5.76
C GLU A 15 20.33 -9.82 7.12
N GLU A 16 21.30 -10.75 7.14
CA GLU A 16 22.08 -11.03 8.34
C GLU A 16 22.89 -9.80 8.78
N GLY A 17 22.97 -9.57 10.08
CA GLY A 17 23.76 -8.49 10.66
C GLY A 17 23.15 -7.09 10.56
N LYS A 18 21.99 -6.92 9.92
CA LYS A 18 21.20 -5.69 10.01
C LYS A 18 20.24 -5.74 11.20
N GLY A 19 20.10 -4.62 11.89
CA GLY A 19 19.18 -4.49 13.03
C GLY A 19 17.71 -4.58 12.60
N ASP A 20 16.85 -4.86 13.56
CA ASP A 20 15.41 -4.95 13.33
C ASP A 20 14.82 -3.59 12.89
N ILE A 21 13.78 -3.64 12.05
CA ILE A 21 13.06 -2.47 11.55
C ILE A 21 11.66 -2.37 12.18
N ALA A 22 11.27 -1.16 12.59
CA ALA A 22 9.95 -0.91 13.17
C ALA A 22 8.98 -0.31 12.16
N TYR A 23 7.71 -0.71 12.24
CA TYR A 23 6.61 -0.05 11.54
C TYR A 23 6.21 1.20 12.34
N GLY A 24 6.45 2.39 11.79
CA GLY A 24 6.04 3.64 12.42
C GLY A 24 4.77 4.22 11.79
N THR A 25 4.42 5.44 12.19
CA THR A 25 3.24 6.18 11.68
C THR A 25 3.23 6.33 10.16
N ALA A 26 4.40 6.27 9.51
CA ALA A 26 4.54 6.38 8.06
C ALA A 26 4.89 5.05 7.37
N GLY A 27 4.68 3.93 8.05
CA GLY A 27 5.11 2.60 7.62
C GLY A 27 6.59 2.33 7.85
N PHE A 28 7.14 1.39 7.09
CA PHE A 28 8.58 1.12 7.06
C PHE A 28 9.29 2.12 6.14
N ARG A 29 10.43 2.64 6.58
CA ARG A 29 11.31 3.49 5.78
C ARG A 29 12.77 3.16 6.07
N ALA A 30 13.53 2.93 5.02
CA ALA A 30 14.95 2.65 5.11
C ALA A 30 15.60 2.86 3.73
N ARG A 31 16.91 2.61 3.66
CA ARG A 31 17.63 2.45 2.40
C ARG A 31 16.95 1.39 1.53
N ALA A 32 16.78 1.69 0.24
CA ALA A 32 15.97 0.85 -0.65
C ALA A 32 16.49 -0.60 -0.78
N ASP A 33 17.82 -0.77 -0.78
CA ASP A 33 18.49 -2.07 -0.88
C ASP A 33 18.17 -3.00 0.31
N THR A 34 17.80 -2.46 1.48
CA THR A 34 17.52 -3.26 2.69
C THR A 34 16.05 -3.65 2.83
N LEU A 35 15.17 -3.20 1.93
CA LEU A 35 13.72 -3.35 2.09
C LEU A 35 13.13 -4.58 1.41
N ARG A 36 13.94 -5.38 0.72
CA ARG A 36 13.43 -6.48 -0.12
C ARG A 36 12.54 -7.46 0.64
N CYS A 37 13.01 -7.97 1.79
CA CYS A 37 12.22 -8.84 2.65
C CYS A 37 10.97 -8.13 3.17
N VAL A 38 11.13 -6.89 3.67
CA VAL A 38 10.04 -6.06 4.21
C VAL A 38 8.91 -5.88 3.20
N MET A 39 9.23 -5.56 1.95
CA MET A 39 8.25 -5.36 0.88
C MET A 39 7.40 -6.61 0.66
N TYR A 40 8.06 -7.76 0.52
CA TYR A 40 7.38 -9.04 0.34
C TYR A 40 6.47 -9.36 1.53
N ARG A 41 6.98 -9.22 2.77
CA ARG A 41 6.23 -9.48 4.00
C ARG A 41 5.02 -8.56 4.15
N VAL A 42 5.13 -7.30 3.73
CA VAL A 42 4.03 -6.35 3.73
C VAL A 42 2.95 -6.75 2.73
N GLY A 43 3.32 -7.28 1.55
CA GLY A 43 2.37 -7.88 0.62
C GLY A 43 1.55 -9.00 1.26
N CYS A 44 2.21 -9.95 1.94
CA CYS A 44 1.54 -11.02 2.67
C CYS A 44 0.64 -10.47 3.80
N LEU A 45 1.12 -9.48 4.55
CA LEU A 45 0.38 -8.88 5.65
C LEU A 45 -0.86 -8.11 5.17
N ALA A 46 -0.78 -7.43 4.02
CA ALA A 46 -1.92 -6.75 3.43
C ALA A 46 -3.02 -7.74 3.01
N ALA A 47 -2.65 -8.91 2.48
CA ALA A 47 -3.60 -9.99 2.18
C ALA A 47 -4.28 -10.52 3.45
N LEU A 48 -3.49 -10.75 4.52
CA LEU A 48 -4.03 -11.13 5.83
C LEU A 48 -4.99 -10.07 6.39
N ARG A 49 -4.61 -8.79 6.32
CA ARG A 49 -5.45 -7.68 6.77
C ARG A 49 -6.77 -7.66 5.99
N SER A 50 -6.73 -7.80 4.67
CA SER A 50 -7.92 -7.86 3.83
C SER A 50 -8.85 -8.98 4.27
N PHE A 51 -8.32 -10.18 4.50
CA PHE A 51 -9.11 -11.32 4.96
C PHE A 51 -9.78 -11.05 6.32
N THR A 52 -9.04 -10.49 7.29
CA THR A 52 -9.62 -10.12 8.61
C THR A 52 -10.65 -8.98 8.53
N GLN A 53 -10.61 -8.18 7.47
CA GLN A 53 -11.57 -7.11 7.19
C GLN A 53 -12.66 -7.59 6.22
N ALA A 54 -13.11 -8.84 6.38
CA ALA A 54 -14.16 -9.45 5.54
C ALA A 54 -13.88 -9.35 4.02
N ASN A 55 -12.61 -9.50 3.62
CA ASN A 55 -12.13 -9.39 2.24
C ASN A 55 -12.33 -8.02 1.59
N GLN A 56 -12.40 -6.95 2.38
CA GLN A 56 -12.33 -5.58 1.87
C GLN A 56 -10.95 -5.28 1.27
N ASN A 57 -10.91 -4.35 0.33
CA ASN A 57 -9.68 -3.90 -0.32
C ASN A 57 -8.77 -3.22 0.70
N ILE A 58 -7.50 -3.62 0.72
CA ILE A 58 -6.42 -3.02 1.51
C ILE A 58 -5.41 -2.39 0.56
N GLY A 59 -4.96 -1.17 0.85
CA GLY A 59 -3.95 -0.50 0.05
C GLY A 59 -2.53 -0.77 0.53
N VAL A 60 -1.57 -0.74 -0.38
CA VAL A 60 -0.14 -0.67 -0.10
C VAL A 60 0.46 0.45 -0.95
N VAL A 61 1.19 1.36 -0.31
CA VAL A 61 1.85 2.47 -0.99
C VAL A 61 3.37 2.30 -0.85
N VAL A 62 4.07 2.17 -1.97
CA VAL A 62 5.54 2.12 -2.03
C VAL A 62 6.08 3.52 -2.26
N THR A 63 6.63 4.13 -1.21
CA THR A 63 7.18 5.48 -1.21
C THR A 63 7.93 5.77 0.09
N ALA A 64 8.97 6.61 0.03
CA ALA A 64 9.51 7.28 1.21
C ALA A 64 9.20 8.78 1.27
N SER A 65 8.22 9.27 0.48
CA SER A 65 7.77 10.66 0.51
C SER A 65 8.95 11.64 0.33
N HIS A 66 9.25 12.47 1.33
CA HIS A 66 10.29 13.50 1.30
C HIS A 66 11.73 12.98 1.55
N ASN A 67 11.91 11.70 1.88
CA ASN A 67 13.23 11.14 2.14
C ASN A 67 14.16 11.22 0.90
N PRO A 68 15.49 11.16 1.09
CA PRO A 68 16.46 11.09 -0.01
C PRO A 68 16.14 9.98 -1.03
N GLU A 69 16.50 10.17 -2.29
CA GLU A 69 16.12 9.26 -3.42
C GLU A 69 16.48 7.80 -3.16
N ALA A 70 17.64 7.56 -2.55
CA ALA A 70 18.16 6.22 -2.30
C ALA A 70 17.49 5.48 -1.14
N ASP A 71 16.59 6.14 -0.40
CA ASP A 71 15.65 5.50 0.52
C ASP A 71 14.39 5.05 -0.24
N ASN A 72 13.66 4.11 0.35
CA ASN A 72 12.26 3.87 -0.02
C ASN A 72 11.48 3.45 1.23
N GLY A 73 10.22 3.09 1.04
CA GLY A 73 9.36 2.74 2.14
C GLY A 73 8.07 2.11 1.67
N VAL A 74 7.32 1.60 2.63
CA VAL A 74 6.03 0.98 2.37
C VAL A 74 5.11 1.18 3.55
N LYS A 75 3.84 1.46 3.26
CA LYS A 75 2.77 1.56 4.25
C LYS A 75 1.49 0.92 3.75
N ILE A 76 0.69 0.44 4.71
CA ILE A 76 -0.62 -0.17 4.49
C ILE A 76 -1.73 0.87 4.72
N VAL A 77 -2.78 0.77 3.91
CA VAL A 77 -3.98 1.61 3.95
C VAL A 77 -5.19 0.71 4.25
N ASP A 78 -5.93 1.04 5.30
CA ASP A 78 -7.11 0.28 5.71
C ASP A 78 -8.35 0.58 4.86
N PRO A 79 -9.43 -0.21 4.98
CA PRO A 79 -10.56 -0.18 4.03
C PRO A 79 -11.23 1.18 3.84
N SER A 80 -11.21 2.03 4.87
CA SER A 80 -11.76 3.40 4.83
C SER A 80 -10.92 4.38 4.01
N GLY A 81 -9.73 3.97 3.54
CA GLY A 81 -8.70 4.88 3.04
C GLY A 81 -7.87 5.50 4.17
N GLY A 82 -8.05 5.08 5.42
CA GLY A 82 -7.24 5.49 6.56
C GLY A 82 -5.89 4.78 6.62
N MET A 83 -5.05 5.18 7.57
CA MET A 83 -3.83 4.45 7.91
C MET A 83 -4.16 3.07 8.49
N LEU A 84 -3.20 2.16 8.45
CA LEU A 84 -3.27 0.88 9.18
C LEU A 84 -3.63 1.12 10.66
N GLU A 85 -4.57 0.34 11.16
CA GLU A 85 -4.91 0.30 12.58
C GLU A 85 -3.66 0.10 13.47
N ALA A 86 -3.51 0.94 14.50
CA ALA A 86 -2.30 0.94 15.35
C ALA A 86 -1.98 -0.43 15.98
N SER A 87 -3.00 -1.23 16.30
CA SER A 87 -2.83 -2.59 16.84
C SER A 87 -2.09 -3.53 15.87
N TRP A 88 -2.15 -3.24 14.56
CA TRP A 88 -1.49 -4.02 13.51
C TRP A 88 -0.05 -3.61 13.23
N GLU A 89 0.41 -2.45 13.70
CA GLU A 89 1.81 -2.00 13.50
C GLU A 89 2.80 -2.96 14.19
N ALA A 90 2.41 -3.52 15.34
CA ALA A 90 3.20 -4.54 16.04
C ALA A 90 3.27 -5.86 15.26
N HIS A 91 2.18 -6.26 14.59
CA HIS A 91 2.17 -7.44 13.70
C HIS A 91 3.06 -7.21 12.48
N ALA A 92 3.00 -6.02 11.88
CA ALA A 92 3.85 -5.64 10.76
C ALA A 92 5.33 -5.71 11.14
N THR A 93 5.69 -5.08 12.25
CA THR A 93 7.05 -5.09 12.79
C THR A 93 7.55 -6.51 13.01
N LYS A 94 6.78 -7.37 13.66
CA LYS A 94 7.18 -8.77 13.90
C LYS A 94 7.30 -9.57 12.60
N MET A 95 6.36 -9.39 11.66
CA MET A 95 6.38 -10.09 10.37
C MET A 95 7.61 -9.72 9.53
N ALA A 96 7.99 -8.44 9.52
CA ALA A 96 9.14 -7.96 8.76
C ALA A 96 10.48 -8.48 9.31
N ASN A 97 10.56 -8.74 10.61
CA ASN A 97 11.77 -9.21 11.29
C ASN A 97 11.77 -10.73 11.57
N ALA A 98 10.79 -11.48 11.05
CA ALA A 98 10.72 -12.93 11.24
C ALA A 98 11.90 -13.64 10.54
N ARG A 99 12.64 -14.50 11.28
CA ARG A 99 13.84 -15.20 10.81
C ARG A 99 13.68 -16.71 10.70
N THR A 100 12.51 -17.21 11.07
CA THR A 100 12.13 -18.61 10.95
C THR A 100 10.65 -18.74 10.57
N PRO A 101 10.23 -19.89 10.01
CA PRO A 101 8.80 -20.18 9.84
C PRO A 101 8.01 -20.08 11.15
N SER A 102 8.61 -20.46 12.28
CA SER A 102 7.99 -20.38 13.61
C SER A 102 7.73 -18.95 14.06
N ASP A 103 8.58 -17.98 13.69
CA ASP A 103 8.33 -16.56 13.96
C ASP A 103 7.10 -16.07 13.19
N VAL A 104 6.95 -16.52 11.93
CA VAL A 104 5.76 -16.22 11.12
C VAL A 104 4.51 -16.86 11.73
N ASP A 105 4.59 -18.12 12.15
CA ASP A 105 3.49 -18.81 12.84
C ASP A 105 3.07 -18.07 14.12
N ALA A 106 4.01 -17.51 14.89
CA ALA A 106 3.69 -16.73 16.07
C ALA A 106 2.93 -15.43 15.73
N VAL A 107 3.28 -14.77 14.62
CA VAL A 107 2.53 -13.60 14.13
C VAL A 107 1.12 -13.99 13.67
N LEU A 108 0.99 -15.05 12.88
CA LEU A 108 -0.30 -15.55 12.41
C LEU A 108 -1.20 -15.96 13.59
N SER A 109 -0.64 -16.70 14.55
CA SER A 109 -1.36 -17.10 15.77
C SER A 109 -1.84 -15.90 16.58
N ALA A 110 -1.08 -14.80 16.59
CA ALA A 110 -1.50 -13.58 17.27
C ALA A 110 -2.62 -12.84 16.51
N ILE A 111 -2.58 -12.80 15.17
CA ILE A 111 -3.62 -12.18 14.33
C ILE A 111 -4.94 -12.95 14.47
N PHE A 112 -4.90 -14.28 14.47
CA PHE A 112 -6.07 -15.15 14.49
C PHE A 112 -6.42 -15.67 15.90
N LYS A 113 -5.88 -15.04 16.95
CA LYS A 113 -6.16 -15.46 18.32
C LYS A 113 -7.65 -15.34 18.63
N GLY A 114 -8.29 -16.46 18.95
CA GLY A 114 -9.72 -16.51 19.27
C GLY A 114 -10.65 -16.47 18.05
N SER A 115 -10.13 -16.66 16.83
CA SER A 115 -10.98 -16.88 15.66
C SER A 115 -11.51 -18.32 15.66
N ASP A 116 -12.80 -18.49 15.35
CA ASP A 116 -13.44 -19.82 15.30
C ASP A 116 -12.85 -20.73 14.21
N GLY A 117 -12.21 -20.14 13.19
CA GLY A 117 -11.60 -20.86 12.06
C GLY A 117 -10.08 -21.03 12.13
N GLY A 118 -9.41 -20.49 13.15
CA GLY A 118 -7.95 -20.50 13.27
C GLY A 118 -7.22 -19.75 12.15
N VAL A 119 -5.97 -20.16 11.89
CA VAL A 119 -5.13 -19.61 10.80
C VAL A 119 -5.59 -20.20 9.46
N PRO A 120 -5.91 -19.37 8.45
CA PRO A 120 -6.35 -19.87 7.15
C PRO A 120 -5.21 -20.56 6.39
N SER A 121 -5.58 -21.44 5.45
CA SER A 121 -4.66 -21.93 4.42
C SER A 121 -4.46 -20.89 3.32
N VAL A 122 -3.48 -21.08 2.43
CA VAL A 122 -3.27 -20.19 1.27
C VAL A 122 -4.53 -20.10 0.39
N PRO A 123 -5.20 -21.19 -0.02
CA PRO A 123 -6.50 -21.10 -0.72
C PRO A 123 -7.57 -20.33 0.07
N GLY A 124 -7.49 -20.30 1.41
CA GLY A 124 -8.39 -19.55 2.27
C GLY A 124 -8.31 -18.03 2.09
N LEU A 125 -7.20 -17.53 1.55
CA LEU A 125 -6.99 -16.09 1.28
C LEU A 125 -7.32 -15.70 -0.17
N ALA A 126 -7.87 -16.59 -0.99
CA ALA A 126 -8.14 -16.33 -2.41
C ALA A 126 -9.08 -15.12 -2.66
N SER A 127 -9.98 -14.86 -1.71
CA SER A 127 -10.92 -13.72 -1.77
C SER A 127 -10.31 -12.40 -1.31
N ALA A 128 -9.13 -12.40 -0.68
CA ALA A 128 -8.48 -11.20 -0.21
C ALA A 128 -8.02 -10.32 -1.38
N LYS A 129 -8.09 -9.00 -1.19
CA LYS A 129 -7.88 -8.00 -2.24
C LYS A 129 -6.91 -6.94 -1.76
N VAL A 130 -5.85 -6.73 -2.52
CA VAL A 130 -4.82 -5.72 -2.24
C VAL A 130 -4.69 -4.78 -3.43
N VAL A 131 -4.60 -3.49 -3.15
CA VAL A 131 -4.39 -2.42 -4.13
C VAL A 131 -3.00 -1.84 -3.92
N VAL A 132 -2.15 -1.83 -4.93
CA VAL A 132 -0.76 -1.35 -4.81
C VAL A 132 -0.54 -0.14 -5.71
N GLY A 133 0.15 0.87 -5.20
CA GLY A 133 0.66 1.98 -6.00
C GLY A 133 2.03 2.42 -5.52
N MET A 134 2.78 3.11 -6.37
CA MET A 134 4.15 3.52 -6.08
C MET A 134 4.48 4.92 -6.57
N ASP A 135 5.51 5.53 -5.98
CA ASP A 135 6.08 6.79 -6.46
C ASP A 135 7.13 6.57 -7.58
N THR A 136 7.85 7.63 -7.95
CA THR A 136 8.82 7.65 -9.06
C THR A 136 10.26 7.30 -8.67
N ARG A 137 10.53 6.77 -7.46
CA ARG A 137 11.90 6.38 -7.07
C ARG A 137 12.42 5.26 -7.96
N GLY A 138 13.73 5.23 -8.24
CA GLY A 138 14.33 4.22 -9.11
C GLY A 138 14.14 2.79 -8.59
N SER A 139 14.07 2.61 -7.27
CA SER A 139 13.81 1.33 -6.60
C SER A 139 12.33 0.92 -6.54
N SER A 140 11.39 1.85 -6.77
CA SER A 140 9.96 1.59 -6.60
C SER A 140 9.41 0.45 -7.47
N PRO A 141 9.77 0.31 -8.77
CA PRO A 141 9.28 -0.81 -9.59
C PRO A 141 9.64 -2.19 -9.03
N GLU A 142 10.87 -2.37 -8.57
CA GLU A 142 11.34 -3.63 -8.00
C GLU A 142 10.65 -3.93 -6.66
N LEU A 143 10.63 -2.95 -5.77
CA LEU A 143 10.02 -3.08 -4.44
C LEU A 143 8.51 -3.30 -4.52
N CYS A 144 7.82 -2.65 -5.45
CA CYS A 144 6.42 -2.92 -5.78
C CYS A 144 6.22 -4.36 -6.29
N GLY A 145 7.13 -4.85 -7.14
CA GLY A 145 7.15 -6.25 -7.57
C GLY A 145 7.20 -7.24 -6.40
N LEU A 146 8.01 -6.96 -5.38
CA LEU A 146 8.10 -7.79 -4.17
C LEU A 146 6.83 -7.76 -3.34
N VAL A 147 6.19 -6.59 -3.16
CA VAL A 147 4.86 -6.49 -2.52
C VAL A 147 3.86 -7.37 -3.26
N LYS A 148 3.76 -7.25 -4.58
CA LYS A 148 2.86 -8.05 -5.42
C LYS A 148 3.16 -9.55 -5.30
N GLY A 149 4.43 -9.92 -5.24
CA GLY A 149 4.87 -11.30 -5.00
C GLY A 149 4.35 -11.86 -3.67
N GLY A 150 4.43 -11.08 -2.59
CA GLY A 150 3.88 -11.48 -1.29
C GLY A 150 2.36 -11.63 -1.28
N VAL A 151 1.65 -10.76 -1.99
CA VAL A 151 0.19 -10.89 -2.20
C VAL A 151 -0.14 -12.18 -2.94
N ALA A 152 0.57 -12.46 -4.03
CA ALA A 152 0.36 -13.65 -4.86
C ALA A 152 0.72 -14.95 -4.12
N ALA A 153 1.76 -14.96 -3.29
CA ALA A 153 2.14 -16.11 -2.48
C ALA A 153 1.07 -16.49 -1.45
N CYS A 154 0.29 -15.51 -0.97
CA CYS A 154 -0.89 -15.74 -0.16
C CYS A 154 -2.12 -16.16 -0.98
N GLY A 155 -2.05 -16.23 -2.31
CA GLY A 155 -3.20 -16.54 -3.17
C GLY A 155 -4.20 -15.40 -3.34
N ALA A 156 -3.91 -14.21 -2.80
CA ALA A 156 -4.78 -13.05 -2.85
C ALA A 156 -4.73 -12.34 -4.21
N THR A 157 -5.76 -11.55 -4.51
CA THR A 157 -5.83 -10.75 -5.74
C THR A 157 -5.15 -9.39 -5.55
N CYS A 158 -4.35 -8.98 -6.53
CA CYS A 158 -3.68 -7.68 -6.53
C CYS A 158 -4.17 -6.80 -7.69
N LEU A 159 -4.67 -5.60 -7.36
CA LEU A 159 -4.86 -4.50 -8.31
C LEU A 159 -3.63 -3.59 -8.27
N ASP A 160 -2.99 -3.39 -9.42
CA ASP A 160 -1.82 -2.51 -9.55
C ASP A 160 -2.24 -1.18 -10.20
N LEU A 161 -2.11 -0.08 -9.44
CA LEU A 161 -2.38 1.27 -9.92
C LEU A 161 -1.15 1.92 -10.58
N GLY A 162 0.01 1.27 -10.55
CA GLY A 162 1.26 1.80 -11.06
C GLY A 162 1.69 3.09 -10.36
N LEU A 163 2.20 4.04 -11.14
CA LEU A 163 2.61 5.36 -10.65
C LEU A 163 1.41 6.13 -10.09
N SER A 164 1.40 6.31 -8.78
CA SER A 164 0.29 6.92 -8.05
C SER A 164 0.83 7.83 -6.95
N THR A 165 0.18 8.97 -6.74
CA THR A 165 0.38 9.71 -5.50
C THR A 165 -0.17 8.90 -4.33
N THR A 166 0.37 9.13 -3.13
CA THR A 166 -0.20 8.52 -1.90
C THR A 166 -1.72 8.77 -1.80
N PRO A 167 -2.24 10.00 -1.94
CA PRO A 167 -3.68 10.24 -1.88
C PRO A 167 -4.50 9.47 -2.92
N GLN A 168 -3.97 9.23 -4.13
CA GLN A 168 -4.66 8.45 -5.15
C GLN A 168 -4.88 6.99 -4.72
N VAL A 169 -3.89 6.36 -4.07
CA VAL A 169 -4.05 5.00 -3.55
C VAL A 169 -5.06 4.97 -2.41
N HIS A 170 -4.98 5.91 -1.47
CA HIS A 170 -5.94 6.02 -0.37
C HIS A 170 -7.38 6.21 -0.88
N TRP A 171 -7.57 7.07 -1.87
CA TRP A 171 -8.87 7.32 -2.48
C TRP A 171 -9.39 6.09 -3.23
N ALA A 172 -8.54 5.42 -4.02
CA ALA A 172 -8.92 4.23 -4.76
C ALA A 172 -9.40 3.09 -3.83
N VAL A 173 -8.71 2.85 -2.71
CA VAL A 173 -9.12 1.85 -1.70
C VAL A 173 -10.52 2.16 -1.18
N MET A 174 -10.77 3.40 -0.77
CA MET A 174 -12.06 3.85 -0.26
C MET A 174 -13.17 3.71 -1.31
N GLN A 175 -12.90 4.08 -2.56
CA GLN A 175 -13.87 3.96 -3.67
C GLN A 175 -14.19 2.51 -4.02
N LEU A 176 -13.17 1.64 -4.09
CA LEU A 176 -13.33 0.21 -4.36
C LEU A 176 -14.21 -0.47 -3.31
N ASN A 177 -14.03 -0.12 -2.03
CA ASN A 177 -14.86 -0.65 -0.94
C ASN A 177 -16.29 -0.10 -0.92
N LYS A 178 -16.57 0.97 -1.67
CA LYS A 178 -17.92 1.50 -1.92
C LYS A 178 -18.50 1.03 -3.27
N GLY A 179 -17.75 0.26 -4.07
CA GLY A 179 -18.16 -0.14 -5.42
C GLY A 179 -18.21 1.02 -6.42
N LEU A 180 -17.37 2.05 -6.22
CA LEU A 180 -17.36 3.28 -7.02
C LEU A 180 -16.16 3.33 -8.01
N PRO A 181 -16.20 4.21 -9.02
CA PRO A 181 -15.06 4.48 -9.90
C PRO A 181 -13.81 4.90 -9.12
N HIS A 182 -12.65 4.40 -9.53
CA HIS A 182 -11.43 4.42 -8.74
C HIS A 182 -10.14 4.62 -9.57
N THR A 183 -10.25 4.89 -10.87
CA THR A 183 -9.07 5.13 -11.71
C THR A 183 -8.42 6.48 -11.40
N HIS A 184 -7.19 6.71 -11.87
CA HIS A 184 -6.59 8.05 -11.75
C HIS A 184 -7.42 9.13 -12.44
N GLY A 185 -8.02 8.82 -13.59
CA GLY A 185 -8.90 9.75 -14.29
C GLY A 185 -10.18 10.05 -13.50
N ASP A 186 -10.75 9.06 -12.81
CA ASP A 186 -11.90 9.27 -11.93
C ASP A 186 -11.53 10.17 -10.74
N TYR A 187 -10.34 9.99 -10.17
CA TYR A 187 -9.82 10.87 -9.12
C TYR A 187 -9.71 12.33 -9.59
N HIS A 188 -9.17 12.55 -10.79
CA HIS A 188 -9.04 13.90 -11.37
C HIS A 188 -10.40 14.53 -11.66
N LYS A 189 -11.33 13.78 -12.28
CA LYS A 189 -12.69 14.25 -12.53
C LYS A 189 -13.43 14.59 -11.24
N HIS A 190 -13.28 13.77 -10.19
CA HIS A 190 -13.90 14.01 -8.90
C HIS A 190 -13.42 15.33 -8.28
N LEU A 191 -12.11 15.59 -8.30
CA LEU A 191 -11.55 16.87 -7.81
C LEU A 191 -11.99 18.06 -8.66
N ALA A 192 -11.98 17.93 -9.99
CA ALA A 192 -12.38 19.00 -10.89
C ALA A 192 -13.86 19.37 -10.76
N ALA A 193 -14.74 18.37 -10.61
CA ALA A 193 -16.15 18.58 -10.33
C ALA A 193 -16.35 19.31 -9.00
N ALA A 194 -15.71 18.85 -7.93
CA ALA A 194 -15.80 19.49 -6.61
C ALA A 194 -15.29 20.95 -6.63
N MET A 195 -14.22 21.24 -7.37
CA MET A 195 -13.71 22.60 -7.54
C MET A 195 -14.70 23.49 -8.32
N SER A 196 -15.30 22.94 -9.37
CA SER A 196 -16.31 23.63 -10.18
C SER A 196 -17.54 23.96 -9.36
N ASP A 197 -18.04 23.01 -8.57
CA ASP A 197 -19.19 23.19 -7.67
C ASP A 197 -18.91 24.22 -6.57
N LEU A 198 -17.68 24.24 -6.04
CA LEU A 198 -17.29 25.17 -4.98
C LEU A 198 -17.14 26.61 -5.46
N LEU A 199 -16.61 26.81 -6.67
CA LEU A 199 -16.26 28.15 -7.17
C LEU A 199 -17.30 28.73 -8.10
N GLY A 200 -17.96 27.89 -8.90
CA GLY A 200 -18.75 28.34 -10.04
C GLY A 200 -17.87 28.91 -11.20
N PRO A 201 -18.45 29.07 -12.39
CA PRO A 201 -17.71 29.42 -13.60
C PRO A 201 -17.07 30.81 -13.55
N GLU A 202 -17.76 31.81 -13.01
CA GLU A 202 -17.26 33.19 -12.95
C GLU A 202 -16.03 33.31 -12.04
N ARG A 203 -16.09 32.72 -10.85
CA ARG A 203 -14.98 32.79 -9.89
C ARG A 203 -13.80 31.96 -10.36
N TYR A 204 -14.04 30.81 -11.01
CA TYR A 204 -12.97 30.01 -11.60
C TYR A 204 -12.24 30.79 -12.71
N ALA A 205 -12.98 31.41 -13.63
CA ALA A 205 -12.40 32.19 -14.73
C ALA A 205 -11.60 33.42 -14.24
N ALA A 206 -11.90 33.93 -13.04
CA ALA A 206 -11.17 35.04 -12.42
C ALA A 206 -9.90 34.63 -11.67
N LEU A 207 -9.59 33.32 -11.56
CA LEU A 207 -8.40 32.87 -10.85
C LEU A 207 -7.12 33.25 -11.62
N PRO A 208 -6.08 33.75 -10.93
CA PRO A 208 -4.78 33.96 -11.55
C PRO A 208 -4.09 32.62 -11.84
N PRO A 209 -3.14 32.58 -12.78
CA PRO A 209 -2.31 31.40 -13.01
C PRO A 209 -1.57 30.96 -11.73
N LEU A 210 -1.56 29.66 -11.46
CA LEU A 210 -0.80 29.05 -10.37
C LEU A 210 0.38 28.25 -10.94
N THR A 211 1.59 28.57 -10.47
CA THR A 211 2.78 27.77 -10.74
C THR A 211 2.99 26.78 -9.59
N VAL A 212 3.13 25.50 -9.91
CA VAL A 212 3.28 24.42 -8.92
C VAL A 212 4.61 23.72 -9.13
N ASP A 213 5.53 23.86 -8.18
CA ASP A 213 6.70 22.99 -8.09
C ASP A 213 6.24 21.59 -7.62
N CYS A 214 6.44 20.60 -8.47
CA CYS A 214 6.05 19.21 -8.20
C CYS A 214 7.21 18.35 -7.64
N ALA A 215 8.32 18.97 -7.23
CA ALA A 215 9.49 18.32 -6.62
C ALA A 215 10.08 17.17 -7.45
N ASN A 216 9.91 17.21 -8.79
CA ASN A 216 10.25 16.12 -9.72
C ASN A 216 9.65 14.74 -9.34
N GLY A 217 8.58 14.72 -8.54
CA GLY A 217 7.92 13.51 -8.07
C GLY A 217 6.72 13.10 -8.91
N VAL A 218 6.09 11.98 -8.52
CA VAL A 218 4.84 11.46 -9.14
C VAL A 218 3.69 12.48 -9.16
N GLY A 219 3.72 13.48 -8.27
CA GLY A 219 2.79 14.61 -8.27
C GLY A 219 2.77 15.38 -9.60
N ALA A 220 3.89 15.47 -10.32
CA ALA A 220 3.95 16.16 -11.60
C ALA A 220 3.07 15.51 -12.67
N GLN A 221 2.97 14.17 -12.68
CA GLN A 221 2.09 13.44 -13.58
C GLN A 221 0.63 13.60 -13.16
N SER A 222 0.34 13.50 -11.87
CA SER A 222 -1.03 13.64 -11.35
C SER A 222 -1.57 15.07 -11.55
N MET A 223 -0.76 16.10 -11.33
CA MET A 223 -1.14 17.50 -11.58
C MET A 223 -1.45 17.77 -13.05
N ARG A 224 -0.70 17.19 -13.99
CA ARG A 224 -1.03 17.26 -15.43
C ARG A 224 -2.36 16.59 -15.76
N GLY A 225 -2.62 15.43 -15.15
CA GLY A 225 -3.92 14.75 -15.29
C GLY A 225 -5.08 15.60 -14.74
N LEU A 226 -4.89 16.22 -13.58
CA LEU A 226 -5.87 17.13 -13.00
C LEU A 226 -6.07 18.37 -13.88
N GLN A 227 -4.99 18.98 -14.38
CA GLN A 227 -5.07 20.13 -15.29
C GLN A 227 -5.91 19.83 -16.53
N GLY A 228 -5.79 18.62 -17.09
CA GLY A 228 -6.62 18.20 -18.24
C GLY A 228 -8.09 17.90 -17.90
N ALA A 229 -8.44 17.78 -16.61
CA ALA A 229 -9.79 17.53 -16.14
C ALA A 229 -10.50 18.79 -15.61
N LEU A 230 -9.73 19.83 -15.27
CA LEU A 230 -10.27 21.12 -14.83
C LEU A 230 -10.99 21.85 -15.98
N PRO A 231 -12.01 22.67 -15.67
CA PRO A 231 -12.81 23.39 -16.66
C PRO A 231 -12.04 24.50 -17.40
#